data_AF-L0DBM6-F1
#
_entry.id   AF-L0DBM6-F1
#
_cell.length_a   1.000
_cell.length_b   1.000
_cell.length_c   1.000
_cell.angle_alpha   90.00
_cell.angle_beta   90.00
_cell.angle_gamma   90.00
#
_symmetry.space_group_name_H-M   'P 1'
#
loop_
_entity.id
_entity.type
_entity.pdbx_description
1 polymer ?
#
loop_
_entity_poly.entity_id
_entity_poly.type
_entity_poly.pdbx_seq_one_letter_code
_entity_poly.pdbx_strand_id
1 'polypeptide(L)'
;MFDAPMNRRAFLGGALALAGAPALPHTPRPSADVPPIPQLARWWAQMIKFGKTHAASLKETNGPLDPLLGATYYDAQRVLLQIADFSADRSWLVAADHAMAIYRDRYVLANDGKVPGYWIFPHGLAMHYQRTKDPKSREALVALSQNAAFASDSAPAAWSQNVAMSREVAYNIHNLMKAEEVGEPHRPRLRLLVDQALGHIDQWFISRTAPFHQPFMFGLTAEALIAYHAKTGDARIPEAIRVGADWLWKNTWIAKSRAFRYVDHEAKGVGGPEPAPDLNLLIAPAFAWLYRRTGNAIYRDRGDAIFAGGVDQAWLIGGKQFNQNYRWSFDYVTWRTEGDRSVDPNRHRGNGKG
;
A
#
# COMPACT_ATOMS: atom_id res chain seq x y z
N MET A 1 69.05 -0.83 11.89
CA MET A 1 69.86 -0.52 13.07
C MET A 1 69.16 0.65 13.75
N PHE A 2 68.39 0.32 14.79
CA PHE A 2 67.55 1.18 15.63
C PHE A 2 66.58 2.17 14.95
N ASP A 3 65.34 1.68 14.86
CA ASP A 3 64.09 2.36 14.57
C ASP A 3 63.74 3.46 15.59
N ALA A 4 63.28 4.62 15.10
CA ALA A 4 62.17 5.38 15.69
C ALA A 4 61.64 6.43 14.66
N PRO A 5 60.31 6.57 14.45
CA PRO A 5 59.77 7.23 13.26
C PRO A 5 59.27 8.67 13.48
N MET A 6 59.16 9.37 12.34
CA MET A 6 58.62 10.71 12.14
C MET A 6 57.19 10.90 12.68
N ASN A 7 57.00 12.11 13.21
CA ASN A 7 55.79 12.66 13.77
C ASN A 7 54.71 12.90 12.67
N ARG A 8 53.62 12.13 12.68
CA ARG A 8 52.39 12.40 11.89
C ARG A 8 51.39 13.15 12.76
N ARG A 9 51.07 14.40 12.40
CA ARG A 9 49.83 15.07 12.82
C ARG A 9 49.11 15.63 11.61
N ALA A 10 47.77 15.54 11.70
CA ALA A 10 46.73 16.08 10.84
C ALA A 10 46.39 15.30 9.56
N PHE A 11 45.43 14.37 9.68
CA PHE A 11 44.18 14.40 8.91
C PHE A 11 43.12 13.61 9.68
N LEU A 12 42.18 14.34 10.30
CA LEU A 12 40.87 13.82 10.74
C LEU A 12 40.16 13.25 9.50
N GLY A 13 39.53 12.08 9.52
CA GLY A 13 38.59 11.61 10.52
C GLY A 13 37.18 11.87 9.98
N GLY A 14 36.70 11.00 9.10
CA GLY A 14 35.39 11.11 8.46
C GLY A 14 34.87 9.75 8.00
N ALA A 15 34.75 8.80 8.93
CA ALA A 15 34.01 7.57 8.69
C ALA A 15 32.52 7.94 8.55
N LEU A 16 31.95 7.71 7.37
CA LEU A 16 30.50 7.70 7.19
C LEU A 16 29.92 6.64 8.13
N ALA A 17 29.20 7.08 9.15
CA ALA A 17 28.33 6.22 9.92
C ALA A 17 27.25 5.69 8.98
N LEU A 18 27.31 4.39 8.67
CA LEU A 18 26.18 3.64 8.17
C LEU A 18 25.09 3.74 9.24
N ALA A 19 24.03 4.50 8.96
CA ALA A 19 22.85 4.56 9.80
C ALA A 19 22.34 3.13 10.01
N GLY A 20 22.43 2.65 11.25
CA GLY A 20 21.87 1.38 11.65
C GLY A 20 20.38 1.34 11.32
N ALA A 21 19.91 0.17 10.90
CA ALA A 21 18.48 -0.11 10.83
C ALA A 21 17.83 0.29 12.18
N PRO A 22 16.67 0.95 12.19
CA PRO A 22 15.99 1.24 13.44
C PRO A 22 15.66 -0.11 14.08
N ALA A 23 16.34 -0.42 15.18
CA ALA A 23 15.82 -1.37 16.15
C ALA A 23 14.41 -0.90 16.50
N LEU A 24 13.45 -1.83 16.57
CA LEU A 24 12.11 -1.53 17.09
C LEU A 24 12.30 -0.72 18.39
N PRO A 25 11.90 0.56 18.43
CA PRO A 25 12.03 1.34 19.65
C PRO A 25 11.30 0.58 20.74
N HIS A 26 11.92 0.44 21.91
CA HIS A 26 11.26 -0.06 23.11
C HIS A 26 9.86 0.53 23.17
N THR A 27 8.86 -0.30 22.85
CA THR A 27 7.50 0.18 22.66
C THR A 27 7.03 0.73 24.00
N PRO A 28 6.65 2.02 24.10
CA PRO A 28 5.83 2.46 25.21
C PRO A 28 4.66 1.49 25.29
N ARG A 29 4.47 0.88 26.45
CA ARG A 29 3.37 -0.05 26.69
C ARG A 29 2.08 0.70 26.33
N PRO A 30 1.21 0.17 25.45
CA PRO A 30 -0.11 0.77 25.26
C PRO A 30 -0.74 1.00 26.63
N SER A 31 -1.45 2.11 26.81
CA SER A 31 -2.32 2.30 27.97
C SER A 31 -3.10 0.99 28.19
N ALA A 32 -3.19 0.51 29.44
CA ALA A 32 -3.76 -0.78 29.79
C ALA A 32 -5.20 -1.00 29.28
N ASP A 33 -5.85 0.05 28.79
CA ASP A 33 -7.24 0.08 28.35
C ASP A 33 -7.45 -0.06 26.83
N VAL A 34 -6.39 -0.07 26.00
CA VAL A 34 -6.56 -0.21 24.53
C VAL A 34 -6.43 -1.67 24.08
N PRO A 35 -7.46 -2.27 23.44
CA PRO A 35 -7.39 -3.65 22.98
C PRO A 35 -6.27 -3.86 21.95
N PRO A 36 -5.58 -5.02 21.97
CA PRO A 36 -4.60 -5.37 20.95
C PRO A 36 -5.27 -5.55 19.59
N ILE A 37 -4.49 -5.42 18.52
CA ILE A 37 -4.97 -5.68 17.15
C ILE A 37 -5.45 -7.13 17.05
N PRO A 38 -6.73 -7.38 16.76
CA PRO A 38 -7.25 -8.74 16.68
C PRO A 38 -6.63 -9.50 15.51
N GLN A 39 -6.40 -10.81 15.70
CA GLN A 39 -5.79 -11.70 14.71
C GLN A 39 -4.38 -11.31 14.23
N LEU A 40 -3.68 -10.38 14.89
CA LEU A 40 -2.33 -9.97 14.47
C LEU A 40 -1.34 -11.15 14.41
N ALA A 41 -1.38 -12.04 15.39
CA ALA A 41 -0.54 -13.24 15.40
C ALA A 41 -0.84 -14.17 14.21
N ARG A 42 -2.12 -14.31 13.83
CA ARG A 42 -2.53 -15.11 12.67
C ARG A 42 -2.13 -14.44 11.36
N TRP A 43 -2.32 -13.14 11.23
CA TRP A 43 -1.88 -12.34 10.09
C TRP A 43 -0.38 -12.52 9.85
N TRP A 44 0.42 -12.46 10.91
CA TRP A 44 1.87 -12.72 10.85
C TRP A 44 2.18 -14.16 10.42
N ALA A 45 1.56 -15.15 11.05
CA ALA A 45 1.80 -16.56 10.73
C ALA A 45 1.43 -16.90 9.27
N GLN A 46 0.31 -16.38 8.78
CA GLN A 46 -0.13 -16.51 7.39
C GLN A 46 0.82 -15.81 6.42
N MET A 47 1.30 -14.60 6.76
CA MET A 47 2.26 -13.83 5.97
C MET A 47 3.50 -14.65 5.68
N ILE A 48 4.09 -15.24 6.72
CA ILE A 48 5.30 -16.06 6.59
C ILE A 48 5.02 -17.37 5.86
N LYS A 49 3.93 -18.08 6.19
CA LYS A 49 3.60 -19.38 5.59
C LYS A 49 3.31 -19.27 4.09
N PHE A 50 2.35 -18.41 3.72
CA PHE A 50 1.95 -18.26 2.33
C PHE A 50 2.97 -17.46 1.54
N GLY A 51 3.62 -16.47 2.15
CA GLY A 51 4.73 -15.74 1.52
C GLY A 51 5.85 -16.69 1.08
N LYS A 52 6.24 -17.67 1.91
CA LYS A 52 7.27 -18.66 1.52
C LYS A 52 6.84 -19.52 0.35
N THR A 53 5.55 -19.86 0.29
CA THR A 53 4.96 -20.63 -0.82
C THR A 53 5.06 -19.84 -2.13
N HIS A 54 4.63 -18.58 -2.11
CA HIS A 54 4.67 -17.70 -3.29
C HIS A 54 6.09 -17.30 -3.69
N ALA A 55 6.97 -17.07 -2.72
CA ALA A 55 8.39 -16.85 -2.96
C ALA A 55 9.05 -18.05 -3.67
N ALA A 56 8.66 -19.28 -3.33
CA ALA A 56 9.14 -20.48 -3.99
C ALA A 56 8.60 -20.59 -5.43
N SER A 57 7.32 -20.29 -5.67
CA SER A 57 6.75 -20.35 -7.03
C SER A 57 7.32 -19.30 -7.98
N LEU A 58 7.78 -18.17 -7.46
CA LEU A 58 8.37 -17.09 -8.27
C LEU A 58 9.82 -17.37 -8.68
N LYS A 59 10.49 -18.39 -8.09
CA LYS A 59 11.90 -18.72 -8.42
C LYS A 59 12.11 -19.05 -9.89
N GLU A 60 11.13 -19.69 -10.53
CA GLU A 60 11.17 -19.97 -11.96
C GLU A 60 10.76 -18.72 -12.74
N THR A 61 11.71 -17.83 -12.99
CA THR A 61 11.45 -16.54 -13.63
C THR A 61 11.36 -16.63 -15.16
N ASN A 62 11.68 -17.77 -15.79
CA ASN A 62 11.72 -17.95 -17.24
C ASN A 62 10.58 -18.83 -17.79
N GLY A 63 9.67 -19.30 -16.93
CA GLY A 63 8.48 -20.04 -17.35
C GLY A 63 7.48 -19.23 -18.19
N PRO A 64 6.31 -19.81 -18.56
CA PRO A 64 5.27 -19.12 -19.30
C PRO A 64 4.87 -17.80 -18.62
N LEU A 65 4.81 -16.71 -19.39
CA LEU A 65 4.69 -15.37 -18.82
C LEU A 65 3.34 -15.16 -18.11
N ASP A 66 2.21 -15.52 -18.73
CA ASP A 66 0.89 -15.23 -18.18
C ASP A 66 0.65 -15.74 -16.74
N PRO A 67 0.92 -17.02 -16.40
CA PRO A 67 0.75 -17.49 -15.02
C PRO A 67 1.74 -16.83 -14.04
N LEU A 68 2.98 -16.60 -14.47
CA LEU A 68 4.00 -15.94 -13.64
C LEU A 68 3.63 -14.48 -13.38
N LEU A 69 3.21 -13.76 -14.41
CA LEU A 69 2.73 -12.40 -14.33
C LEU A 69 1.51 -12.34 -13.41
N GLY A 70 0.56 -13.26 -13.57
CA GLY A 70 -0.59 -13.43 -12.68
C GLY A 70 -0.20 -13.55 -11.20
N ALA A 71 0.89 -14.26 -10.88
CA ALA A 71 1.41 -14.39 -9.52
C ALA A 71 2.01 -13.10 -8.95
N THR A 72 2.36 -12.13 -9.82
CA THR A 72 2.84 -10.79 -9.41
C THR A 72 1.74 -9.75 -9.23
N TYR A 73 0.49 -10.09 -9.59
CA TYR A 73 -0.64 -9.17 -9.51
C TYR A 73 -0.83 -8.62 -8.09
N TYR A 74 -1.21 -7.34 -7.96
CA TYR A 74 -1.18 -6.54 -6.72
C TYR A 74 0.20 -6.17 -6.17
N ASP A 75 1.26 -6.20 -7.00
CA ASP A 75 2.63 -5.78 -6.65
C ASP A 75 3.31 -6.74 -5.65
N ALA A 76 3.54 -7.98 -6.09
CA ALA A 76 4.24 -8.99 -5.29
C ALA A 76 5.61 -8.51 -4.80
N GLN A 77 6.33 -7.72 -5.62
CA GLN A 77 7.62 -7.18 -5.24
C GLN A 77 7.48 -6.27 -4.00
N ARG A 78 6.52 -5.33 -3.99
CA ARG A 78 6.24 -4.52 -2.79
C ARG A 78 5.92 -5.39 -1.59
N VAL A 79 5.07 -6.40 -1.75
CA VAL A 79 4.66 -7.29 -0.65
C VAL A 79 5.89 -7.98 -0.04
N LEU A 80 6.73 -8.59 -0.86
CA LEU A 80 7.93 -9.31 -0.39
C LEU A 80 8.97 -8.37 0.25
N LEU A 81 9.15 -7.17 -0.29
CA LEU A 81 10.02 -6.15 0.34
C LEU A 81 9.47 -5.68 1.69
N GLN A 82 8.16 -5.49 1.82
CA GLN A 82 7.53 -5.14 3.11
C GLN A 82 7.68 -6.29 4.11
N ILE A 83 7.55 -7.55 3.69
CA ILE A 83 7.82 -8.70 4.58
C ILE A 83 9.28 -8.68 5.05
N ALA A 84 10.24 -8.40 4.15
CA ALA A 84 11.64 -8.28 4.51
C ALA A 84 11.85 -7.24 5.61
N ASP A 85 11.21 -6.07 5.48
CA ASP A 85 11.31 -4.99 6.47
C ASP A 85 10.62 -5.35 7.79
N PHE A 86 9.40 -5.89 7.75
CA PHE A 86 8.61 -6.21 8.95
C PHE A 86 9.20 -7.39 9.75
N SER A 87 9.78 -8.37 9.06
CA SER A 87 10.36 -9.56 9.69
C SER A 87 11.85 -9.43 10.00
N ALA A 88 12.50 -8.38 9.50
CA ALA A 88 13.95 -8.22 9.49
C ALA A 88 14.71 -9.42 8.86
N ASP A 89 14.03 -10.25 8.07
CA ASP A 89 14.60 -11.39 7.37
C ASP A 89 14.98 -10.99 5.93
N ARG A 90 16.28 -10.92 5.67
CA ARG A 90 16.79 -10.51 4.35
C ARG A 90 16.60 -11.56 3.27
N SER A 91 16.23 -12.81 3.61
CA SER A 91 15.98 -13.85 2.60
C SER A 91 14.81 -13.49 1.66
N TRP A 92 13.89 -12.65 2.12
CA TRP A 92 12.79 -12.12 1.32
C TRP A 92 13.22 -11.18 0.19
N LEU A 93 14.42 -10.59 0.28
CA LEU A 93 14.94 -9.70 -0.78
C LEU A 93 15.14 -10.48 -2.09
N VAL A 94 15.68 -11.71 -2.01
CA VAL A 94 15.84 -12.58 -3.18
C VAL A 94 14.49 -12.94 -3.80
N ALA A 95 13.47 -13.19 -2.97
CA ALA A 95 12.13 -13.45 -3.46
C ALA A 95 11.53 -12.22 -4.16
N ALA A 96 11.77 -11.02 -3.62
CA ALA A 96 11.35 -9.77 -4.26
C ALA A 96 12.05 -9.55 -5.61
N ASP A 97 13.32 -9.92 -5.73
CA ASP A 97 14.05 -9.85 -7.00
C ASP A 97 13.49 -10.81 -8.06
N HIS A 98 13.03 -11.99 -7.65
CA HIS A 98 12.33 -12.90 -8.58
C HIS A 98 11.00 -12.31 -9.08
N ALA A 99 10.20 -11.73 -8.18
CA ALA A 99 8.96 -11.04 -8.56
C ALA A 99 9.26 -9.86 -9.51
N MET A 100 10.32 -9.12 -9.23
CA MET A 100 10.80 -8.01 -10.07
C MET A 100 11.21 -8.49 -11.45
N ALA A 101 11.98 -9.57 -11.57
CA ALA A 101 12.42 -10.09 -12.87
C ALA A 101 11.22 -10.43 -13.78
N ILE A 102 10.14 -10.98 -13.22
CA ILE A 102 8.92 -11.27 -13.95
C ILE A 102 8.18 -9.98 -14.34
N TYR A 103 7.89 -9.10 -13.37
CA TYR A 103 7.07 -7.92 -13.63
C TYR A 103 7.84 -6.80 -14.35
N ARG A 104 9.01 -6.40 -13.85
CA ARG A 104 9.83 -5.32 -14.40
C ARG A 104 10.41 -5.72 -15.76
N ASP A 105 11.16 -6.82 -15.80
CA ASP A 105 12.01 -7.11 -16.96
C ASP A 105 11.20 -7.75 -18.10
N ARG A 106 10.37 -8.75 -17.78
CA ARG A 106 9.63 -9.50 -18.81
C ARG A 106 8.30 -8.87 -19.22
N TYR A 107 7.78 -7.91 -18.46
CA TYR A 107 6.48 -7.30 -18.75
C TYR A 107 6.58 -5.78 -18.93
N VAL A 108 6.96 -5.01 -17.92
CA VAL A 108 7.01 -3.54 -18.03
C VAL A 108 8.01 -3.07 -19.08
N LEU A 109 9.28 -3.45 -18.95
CA LEU A 109 10.33 -3.02 -19.88
C LEU A 109 10.16 -3.65 -21.26
N ALA A 110 9.74 -4.92 -21.33
CA ALA A 110 9.45 -5.59 -22.58
C ALA A 110 8.31 -4.93 -23.39
N ASN A 111 7.39 -4.23 -22.71
CA ASN A 111 6.30 -3.48 -23.34
C ASN A 111 6.53 -1.96 -23.34
N ASP A 112 7.74 -1.48 -23.03
CA ASP A 112 8.04 -0.04 -23.00
C ASP A 112 7.05 0.73 -22.09
N GLY A 113 6.67 0.13 -20.95
CA GLY A 113 5.71 0.69 -20.00
C GLY A 113 4.24 0.69 -20.46
N LYS A 114 3.93 0.23 -21.69
CA LYS A 114 2.57 0.19 -22.28
C LYS A 114 1.75 -0.96 -21.70
N VAL A 115 1.40 -0.86 -20.42
CA VAL A 115 0.60 -1.86 -19.71
C VAL A 115 -0.84 -1.36 -19.49
N PRO A 116 -1.84 -2.28 -19.39
CA PRO A 116 -3.19 -1.92 -18.98
C PRO A 116 -3.22 -1.26 -17.60
N GLY A 117 -4.18 -0.37 -17.36
CA GLY A 117 -4.22 0.43 -16.13
C GLY A 117 -4.31 -0.38 -14.85
N TYR A 118 -4.92 -1.57 -14.92
CA TYR A 118 -5.03 -2.50 -13.81
C TYR A 118 -3.75 -3.31 -13.52
N TRP A 119 -2.67 -3.07 -14.27
CA TRP A 119 -1.34 -3.67 -14.12
C TRP A 119 -0.25 -2.66 -13.75
N ILE A 120 -0.61 -1.46 -13.26
CA ILE A 120 0.34 -0.42 -12.86
C ILE A 120 0.77 -0.62 -11.40
N PHE A 121 1.98 -1.16 -11.18
CA PHE A 121 2.51 -1.54 -9.86
C PHE A 121 3.86 -0.88 -9.59
N PRO A 122 3.87 0.39 -9.14
CA PRO A 122 5.09 1.18 -9.04
C PRO A 122 5.84 1.02 -7.71
N HIS A 123 5.22 0.47 -6.66
CA HIS A 123 5.79 0.54 -5.32
C HIS A 123 6.99 -0.38 -5.16
N GLY A 124 6.90 -1.63 -5.63
CA GLY A 124 8.02 -2.56 -5.59
C GLY A 124 9.25 -2.02 -6.32
N LEU A 125 9.03 -1.43 -7.50
CA LEU A 125 10.10 -0.82 -8.32
C LEU A 125 10.76 0.35 -7.59
N ALA A 126 9.97 1.23 -6.97
CA ALA A 126 10.48 2.37 -6.21
C ALA A 126 11.25 1.94 -4.97
N MET A 127 10.72 0.98 -4.20
CA MET A 127 11.40 0.42 -3.04
C MET A 127 12.72 -0.24 -3.43
N HIS A 128 12.76 -0.97 -4.54
CA HIS A 128 14.00 -1.58 -5.04
C HIS A 128 15.00 -0.52 -5.49
N TYR A 129 14.60 0.47 -6.29
CA TYR A 129 15.48 1.57 -6.71
C TYR A 129 16.05 2.32 -5.51
N GLN A 130 15.24 2.61 -4.49
CA GLN A 130 15.71 3.30 -3.28
C GLN A 130 16.85 2.54 -2.59
N ARG A 131 16.77 1.20 -2.55
CA ARG A 131 17.75 0.30 -1.91
C ARG A 131 19.00 0.09 -2.74
N THR A 132 18.86 -0.10 -4.05
CA THR A 132 19.95 -0.60 -4.91
C THR A 132 20.51 0.44 -5.86
N LYS A 133 19.76 1.52 -6.11
CA LYS A 133 20.00 2.49 -7.18
C LYS A 133 20.07 1.86 -8.58
N ASP A 134 19.45 0.68 -8.76
CA ASP A 134 19.44 -0.02 -10.05
C ASP A 134 18.74 0.83 -11.13
N PRO A 135 19.47 1.26 -12.19
CA PRO A 135 18.92 2.12 -13.23
C PRO A 135 17.71 1.51 -13.95
N LYS A 136 17.60 0.17 -14.06
CA LYS A 136 16.43 -0.47 -14.70
C LYS A 136 15.15 -0.28 -13.91
N SER A 137 15.24 -0.15 -12.59
CA SER A 137 14.07 0.10 -11.75
C SER A 137 13.56 1.52 -11.91
N ARG A 138 14.49 2.48 -12.04
CA ARG A 138 14.16 3.85 -12.44
C ARG A 138 13.56 3.88 -13.84
N GLU A 139 14.18 3.24 -14.81
CA GLU A 139 13.70 3.15 -16.19
C GLU A 139 12.26 2.63 -16.26
N ALA A 140 11.96 1.53 -15.55
CA ALA A 140 10.61 0.96 -15.51
C ALA A 140 9.58 1.91 -14.89
N LEU A 141 9.93 2.64 -13.82
CA LEU A 141 9.05 3.67 -13.23
C LEU A 141 8.77 4.81 -14.21
N VAL A 142 9.81 5.29 -14.90
CA VAL A 142 9.67 6.36 -15.90
C VAL A 142 8.78 5.88 -17.04
N ALA A 143 9.03 4.69 -17.59
CA ALA A 143 8.25 4.09 -18.66
C ALA A 143 6.77 3.92 -18.26
N LEU A 144 6.48 3.38 -17.07
CA LEU A 144 5.11 3.29 -16.56
C LEU A 144 4.46 4.67 -16.45
N SER A 145 5.17 5.66 -15.93
CA SER A 145 4.62 7.01 -15.74
C SER A 145 4.24 7.67 -17.06
N GLN A 146 4.94 7.36 -18.15
CA GLN A 146 4.74 7.97 -19.46
C GLN A 146 3.73 7.19 -20.32
N ASN A 147 3.81 5.86 -20.29
CA ASN A 147 3.24 5.00 -21.32
C ASN A 147 2.10 4.09 -20.84
N ALA A 148 1.94 3.89 -19.53
CA ALA A 148 0.86 3.06 -19.03
C ALA A 148 -0.52 3.67 -19.34
N ALA A 149 -1.56 2.84 -19.38
CA ALA A 149 -2.90 3.32 -19.68
C ALA A 149 -3.30 4.49 -18.74
N PHE A 150 -3.74 5.58 -19.35
CA PHE A 150 -4.15 6.83 -18.70
C PHE A 150 -3.06 7.64 -17.97
N ALA A 151 -1.79 7.23 -18.08
CA ALA A 151 -0.65 7.90 -17.42
C ALA A 151 -0.14 9.13 -18.17
N SER A 152 -0.23 9.12 -19.52
CA SER A 152 0.20 10.24 -20.37
C SER A 152 -0.58 11.53 -20.10
N ASP A 153 0.09 12.67 -20.23
CA ASP A 153 -0.54 14.01 -20.16
C ASP A 153 -1.53 14.24 -21.31
N SER A 154 -1.35 13.53 -22.43
CA SER A 154 -2.23 13.60 -23.60
C SER A 154 -3.47 12.69 -23.49
N ALA A 155 -3.54 11.81 -22.49
CA ALA A 155 -4.70 10.94 -22.31
C ALA A 155 -5.96 11.79 -22.00
N PRO A 156 -7.06 11.67 -22.77
CA PRO A 156 -8.26 12.45 -22.52
C PRO A 156 -8.78 12.26 -21.08
N ALA A 157 -9.05 13.37 -20.38
CA ALA A 157 -9.54 13.33 -19.01
C ALA A 157 -10.86 12.52 -18.88
N ALA A 158 -11.74 12.63 -19.86
CA ALA A 158 -13.02 11.93 -19.89
C ALA A 158 -12.87 10.39 -19.80
N TRP A 159 -11.73 9.82 -20.24
CA TRP A 159 -11.52 8.38 -20.23
C TRP A 159 -11.39 7.79 -18.82
N SER A 160 -10.98 8.58 -17.83
CA SER A 160 -10.76 8.14 -16.45
C SER A 160 -11.74 8.78 -15.45
N GLN A 161 -12.70 9.57 -15.93
CA GLN A 161 -13.65 10.29 -15.08
C GLN A 161 -14.71 9.38 -14.45
N ASN A 162 -15.10 8.30 -15.13
CA ASN A 162 -16.10 7.36 -14.64
C ASN A 162 -15.56 6.50 -13.49
N VAL A 163 -16.40 6.18 -12.50
CA VAL A 163 -16.04 5.34 -11.34
C VAL A 163 -15.51 3.95 -11.70
N ALA A 164 -15.85 3.42 -12.89
CA ALA A 164 -15.30 2.16 -13.38
C ALA A 164 -13.77 2.19 -13.57
N MET A 165 -13.17 3.37 -13.63
CA MET A 165 -11.72 3.58 -13.78
C MET A 165 -11.02 3.93 -12.46
N SER A 166 -11.70 3.81 -11.31
CA SER A 166 -11.16 4.29 -10.03
C SER A 166 -9.87 3.57 -9.62
N ARG A 167 -9.73 2.28 -9.94
CA ARG A 167 -8.52 1.51 -9.68
C ARG A 167 -7.36 2.01 -10.54
N GLU A 168 -7.61 2.22 -11.82
CA GLU A 168 -6.63 2.69 -12.79
C GLU A 168 -6.17 4.12 -12.46
N VAL A 169 -7.08 4.98 -12.00
CA VAL A 169 -6.77 6.31 -11.46
C VAL A 169 -5.91 6.21 -10.19
N ALA A 170 -6.32 5.39 -9.22
CA ALA A 170 -5.57 5.20 -7.98
C ALA A 170 -4.13 4.71 -8.24
N TYR A 171 -3.97 3.72 -9.14
CA TYR A 171 -2.65 3.20 -9.47
C TYR A 171 -1.79 4.23 -10.19
N ASN A 172 -2.36 5.05 -11.07
CA ASN A 172 -1.62 6.12 -11.73
C ASN A 172 -1.21 7.26 -10.77
N ILE A 173 -2.02 7.60 -9.76
CA ILE A 173 -1.62 8.56 -8.73
C ILE A 173 -0.33 8.09 -8.05
N HIS A 174 -0.28 6.82 -7.63
CA HIS A 174 0.95 6.25 -7.09
C HIS A 174 2.09 6.24 -8.10
N ASN A 175 1.83 5.85 -9.35
CA ASN A 175 2.83 5.76 -10.41
C ASN A 175 3.54 7.09 -10.64
N LEU A 176 2.77 8.18 -10.80
CA LEU A 176 3.31 9.52 -10.99
C LEU A 176 4.06 10.02 -9.75
N MET A 177 3.54 9.77 -8.54
CA MET A 177 4.27 10.12 -7.31
C MET A 177 5.59 9.35 -7.17
N LYS A 178 5.63 8.07 -7.56
CA LYS A 178 6.84 7.24 -7.52
C LYS A 178 7.85 7.61 -8.61
N ALA A 179 7.41 8.11 -9.75
CA ALA A 179 8.29 8.69 -10.76
C ALA A 179 9.00 9.96 -10.22
N GLU A 180 8.28 10.81 -9.49
CA GLU A 180 8.87 11.99 -8.83
C GLU A 180 9.92 11.60 -7.78
N GLU A 181 9.71 10.51 -7.03
CA GLU A 181 10.69 9.99 -6.05
C GLU A 181 12.01 9.54 -6.70
N VAL A 182 12.03 9.29 -8.02
CA VAL A 182 13.23 8.91 -8.79
C VAL A 182 13.73 10.02 -9.71
N GLY A 183 13.28 11.25 -9.47
CA GLY A 183 13.78 12.47 -10.08
C GLY A 183 13.05 12.93 -11.34
N GLU A 184 11.93 12.32 -11.71
CA GLU A 184 11.08 12.88 -12.78
C GLU A 184 10.39 14.16 -12.30
N PRO A 185 10.15 15.13 -13.20
CA PRO A 185 9.45 16.36 -12.83
C PRO A 185 7.99 16.08 -12.44
N HIS A 186 7.45 16.94 -11.57
CA HIS A 186 6.02 16.93 -11.26
C HIS A 186 5.19 17.17 -12.52
N ARG A 187 4.16 16.34 -12.74
CA ARG A 187 3.31 16.41 -13.93
C ARG A 187 1.89 16.85 -13.59
N PRO A 188 1.28 17.79 -14.35
CA PRO A 188 -0.10 18.25 -14.12
C PRO A 188 -1.14 17.13 -14.09
N ARG A 189 -0.87 16.02 -14.80
CA ARG A 189 -1.73 14.82 -14.78
C ARG A 189 -1.96 14.27 -13.38
N LEU A 190 -0.98 14.35 -12.48
CA LEU A 190 -1.15 13.87 -11.11
C LEU A 190 -2.30 14.61 -10.41
N ARG A 191 -2.34 15.94 -10.51
CA ARG A 191 -3.41 16.74 -9.91
C ARG A 191 -4.78 16.41 -10.52
N LEU A 192 -4.85 16.27 -11.84
CA LEU A 192 -6.09 15.88 -12.53
C LEU A 192 -6.61 14.52 -12.06
N LEU A 193 -5.74 13.53 -11.90
CA LEU A 193 -6.12 12.21 -11.41
C LEU A 193 -6.56 12.23 -9.94
N VAL A 194 -5.93 13.06 -9.10
CA VAL A 194 -6.38 13.28 -7.71
C VAL A 194 -7.77 13.90 -7.67
N ASP A 195 -8.04 14.90 -8.51
CA ASP A 195 -9.37 15.51 -8.62
C ASP A 195 -10.42 14.49 -9.10
N GLN A 196 -10.06 13.59 -10.02
CA GLN A 196 -10.93 12.49 -10.45
C GLN A 196 -11.17 11.46 -9.34
N ALA A 197 -10.15 11.08 -8.58
CA ALA A 197 -10.30 10.18 -7.44
C ALA A 197 -11.24 10.76 -6.36
N LEU A 198 -11.14 12.07 -6.08
CA LEU A 198 -12.11 12.77 -5.23
C LEU A 198 -13.51 12.79 -5.86
N GLY A 199 -13.60 13.01 -7.17
CA GLY A 199 -14.85 12.92 -7.91
C GLY A 199 -15.47 11.51 -7.91
N HIS A 200 -14.68 10.44 -7.83
CA HIS A 200 -15.20 9.08 -7.66
C HIS A 200 -15.82 8.88 -6.28
N ILE A 201 -15.18 9.40 -5.22
CA ILE A 201 -15.75 9.40 -3.86
C ILE A 201 -17.07 10.17 -3.83
N ASP A 202 -17.16 11.32 -4.50
CA ASP A 202 -18.42 12.06 -4.62
C ASP A 202 -19.50 11.23 -5.32
N GLN A 203 -19.20 10.67 -6.49
CA GLN A 203 -20.13 9.85 -7.28
C GLN A 203 -20.65 8.63 -6.49
N TRP A 204 -19.81 8.00 -5.67
CA TRP A 204 -20.23 6.87 -4.85
C TRP A 204 -21.06 7.27 -3.63
N PHE A 205 -20.66 8.31 -2.90
CA PHE A 205 -21.14 8.50 -1.52
C PHE A 205 -21.87 9.81 -1.26
N ILE A 206 -21.72 10.82 -2.13
CA ILE A 206 -22.30 12.15 -1.95
C ILE A 206 -23.41 12.38 -2.98
N SER A 207 -23.05 12.53 -4.26
CA SER A 207 -24.03 12.72 -5.35
C SER A 207 -24.77 11.43 -5.69
N ARG A 208 -24.18 10.26 -5.37
CA ARG A 208 -24.77 8.92 -5.61
C ARG A 208 -25.18 8.71 -7.06
N THR A 209 -24.35 9.18 -7.98
CA THR A 209 -24.53 9.06 -9.43
C THR A 209 -23.84 7.81 -10.01
N ALA A 210 -23.00 7.14 -9.21
CA ALA A 210 -22.41 5.87 -9.59
C ALA A 210 -23.48 4.77 -9.75
N PRO A 211 -23.43 3.94 -10.80
CA PRO A 211 -24.43 2.89 -11.04
C PRO A 211 -24.34 1.74 -10.02
N PHE A 212 -23.15 1.50 -9.47
CA PHE A 212 -22.88 0.53 -8.41
C PHE A 212 -21.61 0.94 -7.68
N HIS A 213 -21.36 0.31 -6.55
CA HIS A 213 -20.14 0.51 -5.78
C HIS A 213 -19.57 -0.82 -5.29
N GLN A 214 -18.26 -1.00 -5.49
CA GLN A 214 -17.51 -2.12 -4.93
C GLN A 214 -16.64 -1.60 -3.77
N PRO A 215 -16.89 -1.99 -2.50
CA PRO A 215 -16.19 -1.47 -1.32
C PRO A 215 -14.67 -1.45 -1.41
N PHE A 216 -14.06 -2.45 -2.04
CA PHE A 216 -12.62 -2.52 -2.19
C PHE A 216 -12.04 -1.46 -3.15
N MET A 217 -12.84 -0.94 -4.09
CA MET A 217 -12.43 0.15 -4.97
C MET A 217 -12.22 1.44 -4.20
N PHE A 218 -13.07 1.73 -3.19
CA PHE A 218 -12.80 2.81 -2.25
C PHE A 218 -11.47 2.60 -1.52
N GLY A 219 -11.18 1.37 -1.10
CA GLY A 219 -9.91 1.00 -0.48
C GLY A 219 -8.69 1.41 -1.31
N LEU A 220 -8.67 1.04 -2.60
CA LEU A 220 -7.58 1.41 -3.52
C LEU A 220 -7.50 2.92 -3.75
N THR A 221 -8.65 3.59 -3.94
CA THR A 221 -8.70 5.04 -4.07
C THR A 221 -8.23 5.75 -2.81
N ALA A 222 -8.55 5.21 -1.63
CA ALA A 222 -8.12 5.74 -0.34
C ALA A 222 -6.61 5.61 -0.15
N GLU A 223 -5.99 4.48 -0.55
CA GLU A 223 -4.53 4.30 -0.53
C GLU A 223 -3.83 5.45 -1.29
N ALA A 224 -4.28 5.72 -2.51
CA ALA A 224 -3.71 6.75 -3.37
C ALA A 224 -3.88 8.16 -2.82
N LEU A 225 -5.09 8.49 -2.35
CA LEU A 225 -5.39 9.80 -1.79
C LEU A 225 -4.67 10.02 -0.45
N ILE A 226 -4.60 9.02 0.42
CA ILE A 226 -3.86 9.11 1.69
C ILE A 226 -2.37 9.37 1.43
N ALA A 227 -1.78 8.65 0.46
CA ALA A 227 -0.38 8.89 0.06
C ALA A 227 -0.18 10.31 -0.49
N TYR A 228 -1.10 10.80 -1.33
CA TYR A 228 -1.05 12.17 -1.84
C TYR A 228 -1.22 13.22 -0.73
N HIS A 229 -2.13 13.00 0.22
CA HIS A 229 -2.31 13.86 1.39
C HIS A 229 -1.04 13.92 2.25
N ALA A 230 -0.38 12.78 2.48
CA ALA A 230 0.87 12.74 3.21
C ALA A 230 1.98 13.58 2.53
N LYS A 231 1.97 13.64 1.20
CA LYS A 231 2.93 14.41 0.40
C LYS A 231 2.63 15.90 0.34
N THR A 232 1.36 16.28 0.21
CA THR A 232 0.96 17.66 -0.15
C THR A 232 0.18 18.40 0.93
N GLY A 233 -0.39 17.68 1.88
CA GLY A 233 -1.32 18.24 2.87
C GLY A 233 -2.71 18.58 2.32
N ASP A 234 -3.10 18.09 1.13
CA ASP A 234 -4.40 18.42 0.52
C ASP A 234 -5.58 18.22 1.49
N ALA A 235 -6.20 19.33 1.90
CA ALA A 235 -7.18 19.38 2.97
C ALA A 235 -8.53 18.76 2.59
N ARG A 236 -8.79 18.48 1.30
CA ARG A 236 -10.03 17.86 0.83
C ARG A 236 -10.10 16.37 1.19
N ILE A 237 -8.94 15.73 1.24
CA ILE A 237 -8.81 14.27 1.33
C ILE A 237 -9.33 13.69 2.65
N PRO A 238 -8.99 14.23 3.83
CA PRO A 238 -9.44 13.65 5.09
C PRO A 238 -10.95 13.49 5.21
N GLU A 239 -11.71 14.50 4.79
CA GLU A 239 -13.16 14.45 4.82
C GLU A 239 -13.71 13.46 3.78
N ALA A 240 -13.14 13.42 2.58
CA ALA A 240 -13.51 12.46 1.55
C ALA A 240 -13.33 11.00 2.00
N ILE A 241 -12.20 10.69 2.66
CA ILE A 241 -11.94 9.35 3.23
C ILE A 241 -12.94 9.04 4.36
N ARG A 242 -13.23 10.01 5.22
CA ARG A 242 -14.19 9.86 6.32
C ARG A 242 -15.59 9.52 5.80
N VAL A 243 -16.08 10.29 4.84
CA VAL A 243 -17.40 10.09 4.20
C VAL A 243 -17.51 8.69 3.60
N GLY A 244 -16.51 8.26 2.83
CA GLY A 244 -16.51 6.91 2.24
C GLY A 244 -16.48 5.81 3.30
N ALA A 245 -15.59 5.90 4.29
CA ALA A 245 -15.48 4.90 5.35
C ALA A 245 -16.78 4.76 6.17
N ASP A 246 -17.40 5.88 6.56
CA ASP A 246 -18.66 5.89 7.30
C ASP A 246 -19.82 5.32 6.46
N TRP A 247 -19.89 5.68 5.18
CA TRP A 247 -20.92 5.17 4.29
C TRP A 247 -20.78 3.66 4.09
N LEU A 248 -19.58 3.15 3.83
CA LEU A 248 -19.37 1.71 3.65
C LEU A 248 -19.73 0.92 4.89
N TRP A 249 -19.26 1.36 6.06
CA TRP A 249 -19.59 0.68 7.31
C TRP A 249 -21.10 0.59 7.51
N LYS A 250 -21.84 1.66 7.23
CA LYS A 250 -23.28 1.70 7.41
C LYS A 250 -24.04 0.84 6.40
N ASN A 251 -23.60 0.81 5.14
CA ASN A 251 -24.43 0.30 4.03
C ASN A 251 -23.98 -1.05 3.46
N THR A 252 -22.70 -1.40 3.59
CA THR A 252 -22.14 -2.60 2.93
C THR A 252 -21.45 -3.57 3.88
N TRP A 253 -21.26 -3.22 5.16
CA TRP A 253 -20.72 -4.15 6.16
C TRP A 253 -21.74 -5.22 6.55
N ILE A 254 -21.34 -6.49 6.47
CA ILE A 254 -22.13 -7.64 6.90
C ILE A 254 -21.53 -8.19 8.19
N ALA A 255 -22.08 -7.78 9.33
CA ALA A 255 -21.52 -8.11 10.65
C ALA A 255 -21.37 -9.62 10.89
N LYS A 256 -22.37 -10.43 10.52
CA LYS A 256 -22.33 -11.90 10.66
C LYS A 256 -21.20 -12.54 9.86
N SER A 257 -20.88 -11.99 8.69
CA SER A 257 -19.81 -12.47 7.81
C SER A 257 -18.48 -11.78 8.07
N ARG A 258 -18.44 -10.76 8.94
CA ARG A 258 -17.25 -9.92 9.19
C ARG A 258 -16.58 -9.45 7.90
N ALA A 259 -17.38 -9.06 6.93
CA ALA A 259 -16.92 -8.68 5.59
C ALA A 259 -17.80 -7.59 5.00
N PHE A 260 -17.24 -6.83 4.07
CA PHE A 260 -18.05 -6.00 3.18
C PHE A 260 -18.65 -6.85 2.06
N ARG A 261 -19.74 -6.36 1.47
CA ARG A 261 -20.27 -6.87 0.21
C ARG A 261 -19.24 -6.76 -0.92
N TYR A 262 -19.32 -7.63 -1.93
CA TYR A 262 -18.53 -7.49 -3.16
C TYR A 262 -18.99 -6.29 -3.99
N VAL A 263 -20.31 -6.17 -4.20
CA VAL A 263 -21.00 -5.01 -4.79
C VAL A 263 -22.07 -4.54 -3.81
N ASP A 264 -22.40 -3.26 -3.76
CA ASP A 264 -23.42 -2.72 -2.86
C ASP A 264 -24.82 -3.30 -3.09
N HIS A 265 -25.13 -3.71 -4.33
CA HIS A 265 -26.37 -4.40 -4.73
C HIS A 265 -26.14 -5.30 -5.96
N GLU A 266 -27.15 -6.07 -6.38
CA GLU A 266 -27.11 -6.87 -7.61
C GLU A 266 -26.90 -5.99 -8.84
N ALA A 267 -25.76 -6.14 -9.51
CA ALA A 267 -25.39 -5.37 -10.70
C ALA A 267 -25.04 -6.33 -11.85
N LYS A 268 -25.87 -6.34 -12.89
CA LYS A 268 -25.74 -7.27 -14.02
C LYS A 268 -24.38 -7.15 -14.69
N GLY A 269 -23.66 -8.28 -14.78
CA GLY A 269 -22.33 -8.35 -15.39
C GLY A 269 -21.19 -7.83 -14.49
N VAL A 270 -21.50 -7.44 -13.26
CA VAL A 270 -20.52 -6.95 -12.28
C VAL A 270 -20.41 -7.90 -11.09
N GLY A 271 -21.54 -8.25 -10.47
CA GLY A 271 -21.58 -9.10 -9.27
C GLY A 271 -22.75 -8.74 -8.35
N GLY A 272 -22.76 -9.31 -7.15
CA GLY A 272 -23.84 -9.13 -6.20
C GLY A 272 -23.38 -8.68 -4.80
N PRO A 273 -24.32 -8.65 -3.83
CA PRO A 273 -24.09 -8.22 -2.47
C PRO A 273 -23.54 -9.34 -1.56
N GLU A 274 -22.93 -10.39 -2.11
CA GLU A 274 -22.29 -11.45 -1.34
C GLU A 274 -21.10 -10.91 -0.51
N PRO A 275 -20.84 -11.48 0.68
CA PRO A 275 -19.68 -11.10 1.48
C PRO A 275 -18.35 -11.44 0.76
N ALA A 276 -17.40 -10.51 0.78
CA ALA A 276 -16.10 -10.67 0.15
C ALA A 276 -14.93 -10.41 1.11
N PRO A 277 -14.70 -11.29 2.11
CA PRO A 277 -13.69 -11.08 3.15
C PRO A 277 -12.26 -10.97 2.62
N ASP A 278 -11.94 -11.61 1.48
CA ASP A 278 -10.62 -11.53 0.83
C ASP A 278 -10.19 -10.09 0.48
N LEU A 279 -11.16 -9.18 0.37
CA LEU A 279 -10.95 -7.79 -0.01
C LEU A 279 -10.91 -6.85 1.20
N ASN A 280 -11.19 -7.34 2.42
CA ASN A 280 -11.23 -6.50 3.62
C ASN A 280 -9.91 -5.79 3.89
N LEU A 281 -8.77 -6.44 3.64
CA LEU A 281 -7.46 -5.82 3.89
C LEU A 281 -7.07 -4.79 2.83
N LEU A 282 -7.85 -4.67 1.75
CA LEU A 282 -7.80 -3.49 0.89
C LEU A 282 -8.53 -2.29 1.50
N ILE A 283 -9.27 -2.43 2.60
CA ILE A 283 -10.12 -1.36 3.16
C ILE A 283 -9.68 -0.99 4.58
N ALA A 284 -9.29 -1.97 5.40
CA ALA A 284 -8.90 -1.76 6.79
C ALA A 284 -7.90 -0.60 7.02
N PRO A 285 -6.85 -0.40 6.20
CA PRO A 285 -5.88 0.68 6.42
C PRO A 285 -6.51 2.09 6.44
N ALA A 286 -7.56 2.35 5.67
CA ALA A 286 -8.25 3.65 5.68
C ALA A 286 -8.88 3.95 7.05
N PHE A 287 -9.41 2.93 7.74
CA PHE A 287 -9.96 3.06 9.09
C PHE A 287 -8.86 3.29 10.13
N ALA A 288 -7.74 2.57 10.05
CA ALA A 288 -6.58 2.83 10.92
C ALA A 288 -6.01 4.24 10.71
N TRP A 289 -5.99 4.74 9.48
CA TRP A 289 -5.58 6.10 9.18
C TRP A 289 -6.49 7.14 9.83
N LEU A 290 -7.82 6.97 9.72
CA LEU A 290 -8.80 7.84 10.38
C LEU A 290 -8.67 7.77 11.91
N TYR A 291 -8.46 6.59 12.49
CA TYR A 291 -8.23 6.43 13.92
C TYR A 291 -6.98 7.19 14.37
N ARG A 292 -5.85 6.96 13.71
CA ARG A 292 -4.58 7.65 14.01
C ARG A 292 -4.74 9.18 13.98
N ARG A 293 -5.49 9.70 13.01
CA ARG A 293 -5.70 11.14 12.81
C ARG A 293 -6.62 11.77 13.83
N THR A 294 -7.63 11.04 14.31
CA THR A 294 -8.74 11.62 15.09
C THR A 294 -8.76 11.16 16.55
N GLY A 295 -8.09 10.06 16.88
CA GLY A 295 -8.22 9.37 18.17
C GLY A 295 -9.59 8.72 18.39
N ASN A 296 -10.51 8.79 17.42
CA ASN A 296 -11.87 8.27 17.60
C ASN A 296 -11.89 6.73 17.52
N ALA A 297 -12.17 6.10 18.66
CA ALA A 297 -12.21 4.65 18.81
C ALA A 297 -13.23 3.94 17.89
N ILE A 298 -14.23 4.64 17.33
CA ILE A 298 -15.11 4.03 16.32
C ILE A 298 -14.31 3.54 15.11
N TYR A 299 -13.33 4.31 14.63
CA TYR A 299 -12.54 3.88 13.46
C TYR A 299 -11.57 2.76 13.82
N ARG A 300 -11.09 2.76 15.06
CA ARG A 300 -10.30 1.66 15.65
C ARG A 300 -11.10 0.36 15.60
N ASP A 301 -12.25 0.33 16.26
CA ASP A 301 -13.06 -0.88 16.44
C ASP A 301 -13.59 -1.42 15.11
N ARG A 302 -13.97 -0.52 14.19
CA ARG A 302 -14.38 -0.89 12.83
C ARG A 302 -13.21 -1.45 12.03
N GLY A 303 -12.06 -0.77 12.04
CA GLY A 303 -10.83 -1.25 11.40
C GLY A 303 -10.41 -2.62 11.90
N ASP A 304 -10.48 -2.83 13.21
CA ASP A 304 -10.18 -4.08 13.91
C ASP A 304 -11.13 -5.21 13.47
N ALA A 305 -12.43 -4.94 13.33
CA ALA A 305 -13.40 -5.91 12.83
C ALA A 305 -13.11 -6.29 11.36
N ILE A 306 -12.80 -5.32 10.50
CA ILE A 306 -12.49 -5.52 9.07
C ILE A 306 -11.20 -6.34 8.93
N PHE A 307 -10.15 -5.92 9.64
CA PHE A 307 -8.85 -6.59 9.61
C PHE A 307 -8.97 -8.04 10.04
N ALA A 308 -9.58 -8.29 11.19
CA ALA A 308 -9.72 -9.64 11.69
C ALA A 308 -10.58 -10.51 10.77
N GLY A 309 -11.64 -9.95 10.15
CA GLY A 309 -12.43 -10.67 9.13
C GLY A 309 -11.60 -11.04 7.90
N GLY A 310 -10.75 -10.12 7.43
CA GLY A 310 -9.86 -10.33 6.28
C GLY A 310 -8.68 -11.25 6.55
N VAL A 311 -8.35 -11.53 7.82
CA VAL A 311 -7.32 -12.49 8.23
C VAL A 311 -7.91 -13.88 8.47
N ASP A 312 -9.07 -13.95 9.11
CA ASP A 312 -9.71 -15.21 9.48
C ASP A 312 -10.21 -15.98 8.25
N GLN A 313 -10.72 -15.26 7.25
CA GLN A 313 -11.46 -15.83 6.12
C GLN A 313 -10.74 -15.74 4.77
N ALA A 314 -9.51 -15.22 4.73
CA ALA A 314 -8.81 -15.07 3.46
C ALA A 314 -8.36 -16.41 2.84
N TRP A 315 -8.54 -16.52 1.53
CA TRP A 315 -7.97 -17.56 0.69
C TRP A 315 -6.62 -17.13 0.12
N LEU A 316 -5.54 -17.56 0.77
CA LEU A 316 -4.17 -17.10 0.48
C LEU A 316 -3.35 -18.07 -0.40
N ILE A 317 -3.98 -19.13 -0.92
CA ILE A 317 -3.31 -20.12 -1.78
C ILE A 317 -2.95 -19.51 -3.14
N GLY A 318 -3.75 -18.58 -3.67
CA GLY A 318 -3.44 -17.89 -4.92
C GLY A 318 -2.52 -16.69 -4.70
N GLY A 319 -1.51 -16.52 -5.57
CA GLY A 319 -0.54 -15.43 -5.47
C GLY A 319 -1.20 -14.05 -5.53
N LYS A 320 -2.17 -13.87 -6.43
CA LYS A 320 -2.99 -12.65 -6.53
C LYS A 320 -3.65 -12.31 -5.19
N GLN A 321 -4.34 -13.27 -4.58
CA GLN A 321 -5.12 -13.05 -3.34
C GLN A 321 -4.18 -12.81 -2.15
N PHE A 322 -3.05 -13.52 -2.10
CA PHE A 322 -2.01 -13.23 -1.13
C PHE A 322 -1.50 -11.79 -1.26
N ASN A 323 -1.09 -11.38 -2.45
CA ASN A 323 -0.59 -10.02 -2.68
C ASN A 323 -1.66 -8.96 -2.39
N GLN A 324 -2.92 -9.22 -2.77
CA GLN A 324 -4.06 -8.36 -2.47
C GLN A 324 -4.23 -8.14 -0.96
N ASN A 325 -4.13 -9.21 -0.18
CA ASN A 325 -4.31 -9.17 1.27
C ASN A 325 -3.16 -8.41 1.95
N TYR A 326 -1.92 -8.59 1.47
CA TYR A 326 -0.73 -8.02 2.10
C TYR A 326 -0.19 -6.73 1.48
N ARG A 327 -0.72 -6.27 0.33
CA ARG A 327 -0.23 -5.08 -0.39
C ARG A 327 0.00 -3.89 0.51
N TRP A 328 -0.97 -3.58 1.37
CA TRP A 328 -0.93 -2.42 2.27
C TRP A 328 -1.55 -2.70 3.65
N SER A 329 -1.76 -3.96 4.01
CA SER A 329 -2.16 -4.31 5.38
C SER A 329 -1.08 -3.98 6.43
N PHE A 330 0.17 -3.84 6.01
CA PHE A 330 1.27 -3.36 6.86
C PHE A 330 1.00 -1.93 7.37
N ASP A 331 0.41 -1.09 6.53
CA ASP A 331 0.03 0.28 6.91
C ASP A 331 -1.08 0.28 7.96
N TYR A 332 -2.02 -0.66 7.86
CA TYR A 332 -3.01 -0.85 8.92
C TYR A 332 -2.33 -1.14 10.26
N VAL A 333 -1.43 -2.14 10.34
CA VAL A 333 -0.74 -2.50 11.60
C VAL A 333 0.05 -1.30 12.14
N THR A 334 0.76 -0.60 11.27
CA THR A 334 1.56 0.58 11.61
C THR A 334 0.69 1.71 12.15
N TRP A 335 -0.31 2.16 11.38
CA TRP A 335 -1.15 3.30 11.75
C TRP A 335 -2.06 2.99 12.93
N ARG A 336 -2.51 1.74 13.07
CA ARG A 336 -3.30 1.29 14.22
C ARG A 336 -2.50 1.36 15.51
N THR A 337 -1.23 0.96 15.47
CA THR A 337 -0.27 1.07 16.60
C THR A 337 0.07 2.53 16.90
N GLU A 338 0.25 3.37 15.88
CA GLU A 338 0.47 4.81 16.07
C GLU A 338 -0.74 5.51 16.70
N GLY A 339 -1.96 5.10 16.33
CA GLY A 339 -3.19 5.57 16.94
C GLY A 339 -3.28 5.24 18.43
N ASP A 340 -2.84 4.06 18.86
CA ASP A 340 -2.78 3.71 20.29
C ASP A 340 -1.89 4.65 21.09
N ARG A 341 -0.75 5.04 20.49
CA ARG A 341 0.20 5.96 21.12
C ARG A 341 -0.31 7.40 21.14
N SER A 342 -1.17 7.79 20.21
CA SER A 342 -1.72 9.16 20.17
C SER A 342 -2.83 9.38 21.20
N VAL A 343 -3.53 8.33 21.60
CA VAL A 343 -4.58 8.38 22.63
C VAL A 343 -4.10 8.05 24.05
N ASP A 344 -2.79 7.77 24.24
CA ASP A 344 -2.22 7.50 25.56
C ASP A 344 -2.29 8.76 26.46
N PRO A 345 -3.08 8.74 27.55
CA PRO A 345 -3.24 9.89 28.44
C PRO A 345 -1.94 10.29 29.16
N ASN A 346 -0.91 9.45 29.17
CA ASN A 346 0.38 9.78 29.80
C ASN A 346 1.29 10.65 28.90
N ARG A 347 0.96 10.85 27.62
CA ARG A 347 1.76 11.68 26.70
C ARG A 347 1.80 13.16 27.09
N HIS A 348 0.76 13.66 27.76
CA HIS A 348 0.70 15.06 28.21
C HIS A 348 1.33 15.32 29.59
N ARG A 349 1.84 14.30 30.28
CA ARG A 349 2.46 14.45 31.61
C ARG A 349 4.00 14.61 31.58
N GLY A 350 4.63 14.51 30.41
CA GLY A 350 6.10 14.54 30.28
C GLY A 350 6.75 15.91 30.02
N ASN A 351 6.00 16.94 29.63
CA ASN A 351 6.56 18.25 29.27
C ASN A 351 6.39 19.33 30.35
N GLY A 352 6.13 18.93 31.60
CA GLY A 352 5.98 19.85 32.71
C GLY A 352 6.77 19.41 33.92
N LYS A 353 8.11 19.52 33.85
CA LYS A 353 9.06 19.76 34.96
C LYS A 353 10.49 19.44 34.49
N GLY A 354 11.36 20.45 34.59
CA GLY A 354 12.79 20.38 34.28
C GLY A 354 13.29 21.74 33.85
#